data_AF-N9XJU7-F1
#
_entry.id   AF-N9XJU7-F1
#
_cell.length_a   1.000
_cell.length_b   1.000
_cell.length_c   1.000
_cell.angle_alpha   90.00
_cell.angle_beta   90.00
_cell.angle_gamma   90.00
#
_symmetry.space_group_name_H-M   'P 1'
#
loop_
_entity.id
_entity.type
_entity.pdbx_description
1 polymer ?
#
loop_
_entity_poly.entity_id
_entity_poly.type
_entity_poly.pdbx_seq_one_letter_code
_entity_poly.pdbx_strand_id
1 'polypeptide(L)'
;MSPYYKYKKESLNKKFNTAKDTLALMQGAMKEYEKTNSIYIKRGIIGYYQDFTEYIIDMCETYLAMTDNYEDGLSGLQIIKKANIYGFIDFELEKYLLVIVKLRNRYTHDYYKRERVEEDIFSFCFKKMDTLKLFLQITNEKIKMDYEL
;
A
#
# COMPACT_ATOMS: atom_id res chain seq x y z
N MET A 1 -11.61 16.98 19.42
CA MET A 1 -10.85 15.72 19.19
C MET A 1 -9.85 15.53 20.33
N SER A 2 -9.82 14.37 21.00
CA SER A 2 -8.85 14.14 22.10
C SER A 2 -7.40 14.16 21.58
N PRO A 3 -6.39 14.44 22.43
CA PRO A 3 -4.97 14.46 22.01
C PRO A 3 -4.52 13.16 21.34
N TYR A 4 -5.08 12.02 21.76
CA TYR A 4 -4.80 10.69 21.20
C TYR A 4 -5.22 10.57 19.73
N TYR A 5 -6.45 10.98 19.40
CA TYR A 5 -6.94 10.91 18.02
C TYR A 5 -6.21 11.91 17.10
N LYS A 6 -5.83 13.09 17.61
CA LYS A 6 -5.02 14.07 16.86
C LYS A 6 -3.67 13.49 16.43
N TYR A 7 -2.98 12.80 17.33
CA TYR A 7 -1.69 12.15 17.03
C TYR A 7 -1.80 11.08 15.93
N LYS A 8 -2.82 10.21 16.01
CA LYS A 8 -3.02 9.18 14.98
C LYS A 8 -3.36 9.77 13.61
N LYS A 9 -4.11 10.88 13.58
CA LYS A 9 -4.41 11.62 12.35
C LYS A 9 -3.14 12.18 11.69
N GLU A 10 -2.27 12.80 12.46
CA GLU A 10 -0.96 13.27 11.97
C GLU A 10 -0.10 12.10 11.48
N SER A 11 -0.16 10.95 12.14
CA SER A 11 0.53 9.73 11.71
C SER A 11 -0.01 9.20 10.38
N LEU A 12 -1.33 9.14 10.19
CA LEU A 12 -1.95 8.74 8.92
C LEU A 12 -1.53 9.64 7.77
N ASN A 13 -1.48 10.95 8.00
CA ASN A 13 -1.03 11.92 7.00
C ASN A 13 0.46 11.77 6.64
N LYS A 14 1.31 11.49 7.62
CA LYS A 14 2.73 11.19 7.37
C LYS A 14 2.87 9.93 6.52
N LYS A 15 2.17 8.85 6.88
CA LYS A 15 2.16 7.59 6.12
C LYS A 15 1.68 7.79 4.68
N PHE A 16 0.61 8.56 4.49
CA PHE A 16 0.11 8.92 3.17
C PHE A 16 1.16 9.64 2.31
N ASN A 17 1.82 10.67 2.88
CA ASN A 17 2.86 11.40 2.15
C ASN A 17 4.05 10.50 1.80
N THR A 18 4.48 9.65 2.73
CA THR A 18 5.56 8.70 2.45
C THR A 18 5.17 7.69 1.37
N ALA A 19 3.95 7.14 1.41
CA ALA A 19 3.44 6.26 0.37
C ALA A 19 3.46 6.95 -1.01
N LYS A 20 3.04 8.21 -1.07
CA LYS A 20 3.08 9.02 -2.30
C LYS A 20 4.50 9.18 -2.84
N ASP A 21 5.46 9.49 -1.98
CA ASP A 21 6.87 9.62 -2.36
C ASP A 21 7.44 8.27 -2.84
N THR A 22 7.12 7.17 -2.17
CA THR A 22 7.51 5.81 -2.58
C THR A 22 6.94 5.45 -3.95
N LEU A 23 5.67 5.80 -4.24
CA LEU A 23 5.09 5.58 -5.56
C LEU A 23 5.82 6.36 -6.65
N ALA A 24 6.18 7.62 -6.37
CA ALA A 24 6.92 8.46 -7.30
C ALA A 24 8.33 7.89 -7.58
N LEU A 25 9.03 7.42 -6.55
CA LEU A 25 10.32 6.75 -6.69
C LEU A 25 10.21 5.47 -7.53
N MET A 26 9.18 4.65 -7.28
CA MET A 26 8.92 3.46 -8.08
C MET A 26 8.68 3.77 -9.55
N GLN A 27 7.88 4.81 -9.85
CA GLN A 27 7.63 5.26 -11.22
C GLN A 27 8.90 5.79 -11.89
N GLY A 28 9.75 6.50 -11.14
CA GLY A 28 11.07 6.93 -11.62
C GLY A 28 11.97 5.74 -11.97
N ALA A 29 12.04 4.75 -11.08
CA ALA A 29 12.79 3.52 -11.31
C ALA A 29 12.26 2.74 -12.52
N MET A 30 10.94 2.65 -12.72
CA MET A 30 10.35 2.01 -13.89
C MET A 30 10.76 2.70 -15.20
N LYS A 31 10.71 4.03 -15.25
CA LYS A 31 11.15 4.80 -16.43
C LYS A 31 12.63 4.60 -16.74
N GLU A 32 13.47 4.45 -15.71
CA GLU A 32 14.89 4.20 -15.90
C GLU A 32 15.17 2.75 -16.31
N TYR A 33 14.38 1.79 -15.80
CA TYR A 33 14.46 0.40 -16.23
C TYR A 33 14.13 0.25 -17.72
N GLU A 34 13.11 0.93 -18.23
CA GLU A 34 12.74 0.89 -19.65
C GLU A 34 13.88 1.31 -20.59
N LYS A 35 14.80 2.16 -20.11
CA LYS A 35 15.97 2.62 -20.88
C LYS A 35 17.18 1.70 -20.75
N THR A 36 17.37 1.15 -19.55
CA THR A 36 18.64 0.49 -19.16
C THR A 36 18.55 -1.03 -19.12
N ASN A 37 17.34 -1.57 -18.96
CA ASN A 37 17.07 -2.98 -18.64
C ASN A 37 17.91 -3.49 -17.44
N SER A 38 18.27 -2.59 -16.51
CA SER A 38 19.19 -2.87 -15.41
C SER A 38 18.56 -3.76 -14.34
N ILE A 39 19.23 -4.87 -14.02
CA ILE A 39 18.79 -5.77 -12.94
C ILE A 39 18.75 -5.08 -11.57
N TYR A 40 19.63 -4.10 -11.33
CA TYR A 40 19.64 -3.33 -10.08
C TYR A 40 18.40 -2.46 -9.97
N ILE A 41 17.96 -1.87 -11.08
CA ILE A 41 16.75 -1.05 -11.11
C ILE A 41 15.50 -1.94 -10.99
N LYS A 42 15.48 -3.10 -11.66
CA LYS A 42 14.43 -4.12 -11.44
C LYS A 42 14.29 -4.46 -9.96
N ARG A 43 15.42 -4.66 -9.28
CA ARG A 43 15.44 -4.93 -7.84
C ARG A 43 14.89 -3.77 -7.01
N GLY A 44 15.24 -2.53 -7.38
CA GLY A 44 14.69 -1.31 -6.77
C GLY A 44 13.16 -1.23 -6.91
N ILE A 45 12.61 -1.51 -8.09
CA ILE A 45 11.15 -1.51 -8.33
C ILE A 45 10.45 -2.51 -7.42
N ILE A 46 11.00 -3.71 -7.26
CA ILE A 46 10.46 -4.73 -6.36
C ILE A 46 10.54 -4.25 -4.90
N GLY A 47 11.64 -3.61 -4.50
CA GLY A 47 11.78 -3.00 -3.17
C GLY A 47 10.69 -1.96 -2.89
N TYR A 48 10.52 -1.00 -3.80
CA TYR A 48 9.47 0.02 -3.66
C TYR A 48 8.06 -0.57 -3.63
N TYR A 49 7.82 -1.66 -4.35
CA TYR A 49 6.54 -2.39 -4.26
C TYR A 49 6.32 -2.98 -2.86
N GLN A 50 7.36 -3.56 -2.24
CA GLN A 50 7.27 -4.08 -0.87
C GLN A 50 6.96 -2.95 0.12
N ASP A 51 7.70 -1.85 0.03
CA ASP A 51 7.52 -0.69 0.91
C ASP A 51 6.14 -0.07 0.75
N PHE A 52 5.68 0.13 -0.49
CA PHE A 52 4.35 0.68 -0.77
C PHE A 52 3.24 -0.24 -0.26
N THR A 53 3.42 -1.56 -0.39
CA THR A 53 2.45 -2.52 0.17
C THR A 53 2.38 -2.44 1.69
N GLU A 54 3.49 -2.21 2.37
CA GLU A 54 3.48 -1.99 3.82
C GLU A 54 2.74 -0.70 4.17
N TYR A 55 2.99 0.39 3.44
CA TYR A 55 2.24 1.63 3.67
C TYR A 55 0.73 1.48 3.46
N ILE A 56 0.29 0.67 2.50
CA ILE A 56 -1.14 0.34 2.35
C ILE A 56 -1.69 -0.29 3.64
N ILE A 57 -0.99 -1.29 4.20
CA ILE A 57 -1.41 -2.00 5.41
C ILE A 57 -1.39 -1.04 6.60
N ASP A 58 -0.28 -0.31 6.79
CA ASP A 58 -0.09 0.64 7.87
C ASP A 58 -1.15 1.76 7.88
N MET A 59 -1.55 2.24 6.70
CA MET A 59 -2.60 3.25 6.59
C MET A 59 -3.97 2.68 6.95
N CYS A 60 -4.29 1.47 6.48
CA CYS A 60 -5.52 0.78 6.84
C CYS A 60 -5.59 0.51 8.35
N GLU A 61 -4.49 0.04 8.95
CA GLU A 61 -4.36 -0.17 10.38
C GLU A 61 -4.56 1.14 11.16
N THR A 62 -3.89 2.21 10.73
CA THR A 62 -4.00 3.52 11.40
C THR A 62 -5.43 4.04 11.35
N TYR A 63 -6.11 3.90 10.21
CA TYR A 63 -7.52 4.28 10.07
C TYR A 63 -8.42 3.48 11.03
N LEU A 64 -8.27 2.15 11.06
CA LEU A 64 -9.02 1.30 11.97
C LEU A 64 -8.76 1.69 13.43
N ALA A 65 -7.51 2.02 13.77
CA ALA A 65 -7.14 2.40 15.11
C ALA A 65 -7.55 3.84 15.48
N MET A 66 -7.89 4.68 14.49
CA MET A 66 -8.50 6.00 14.69
C MET A 66 -10.01 5.94 14.88
N THR A 67 -10.65 4.88 14.37
CA THR A 67 -12.10 4.67 14.42
C THR A 67 -12.50 3.64 15.48
N ASP A 68 -11.57 3.25 16.35
CA ASP A 68 -11.75 2.23 17.41
C ASP A 68 -12.20 0.85 16.89
N ASN A 69 -11.82 0.51 15.66
CA ASN A 69 -12.15 -0.73 14.98
C ASN A 69 -10.96 -1.67 14.75
N TYR A 70 -9.78 -1.29 15.26
CA TYR A 70 -8.58 -2.13 15.19
C TYR A 70 -8.59 -3.22 16.26
N GLU A 71 -8.14 -4.42 15.90
CA GLU A 71 -7.93 -5.56 16.80
C GLU A 71 -6.50 -6.06 16.60
N ASP A 72 -5.85 -6.47 17.70
CA ASP A 72 -4.50 -7.02 17.64
C ASP A 72 -4.46 -8.40 16.95
N GLY A 73 -3.32 -8.70 16.32
CA GLY A 73 -3.06 -10.01 15.70
C GLY A 73 -3.68 -10.23 14.33
N LEU A 74 -4.25 -9.20 13.71
CA LEU A 74 -4.77 -9.29 12.35
C LEU A 74 -3.64 -9.38 11.33
N SER A 75 -3.74 -10.31 10.40
CA SER A 75 -2.87 -10.34 9.22
C SER A 75 -3.16 -9.15 8.29
N GLY A 76 -2.19 -8.77 7.45
CA GLY A 76 -2.38 -7.71 6.45
C GLY A 76 -3.63 -7.91 5.59
N LEU A 77 -3.96 -9.15 5.20
CA LEU A 77 -5.18 -9.44 4.44
C LEU A 77 -6.46 -9.17 5.24
N GLN A 78 -6.46 -9.42 6.54
CA GLN A 78 -7.60 -9.11 7.42
C GLN A 78 -7.71 -7.60 7.66
N ILE A 79 -6.59 -6.89 7.78
CA ILE A 79 -6.56 -5.44 7.90
C ILE A 79 -7.22 -4.78 6.68
N ILE A 80 -6.87 -5.21 5.45
CA ILE A 80 -7.50 -4.68 4.21
C ILE A 80 -9.02 -4.89 4.22
N LYS A 81 -9.48 -6.11 4.53
CA LYS A 81 -10.92 -6.42 4.59
C LYS A 81 -11.65 -5.58 5.63
N LYS A 82 -11.05 -5.40 6.79
CA LYS A 82 -11.66 -4.62 7.87
C LYS A 82 -11.71 -3.14 7.50
N ALA A 83 -10.65 -2.61 6.88
CA ALA A 83 -10.64 -1.23 6.39
C ALA A 83 -11.72 -0.96 5.33
N ASN A 84 -12.08 -1.97 4.51
CA ASN A 84 -13.25 -1.90 3.64
C ASN A 84 -14.56 -1.79 4.44
N ILE A 85 -14.78 -2.71 5.38
CA ILE A 85 -16.00 -2.76 6.22
C ILE A 85 -16.27 -1.41 6.91
N TYR A 86 -15.21 -0.75 7.38
CA TYR A 86 -15.30 0.54 8.08
C TYR A 86 -15.13 1.76 7.16
N GLY A 87 -15.10 1.56 5.84
CA GLY A 87 -15.27 2.66 4.88
C GLY A 87 -14.00 3.45 4.53
N PHE A 88 -12.80 2.93 4.83
CA PHE A 88 -11.55 3.56 4.37
C PHE A 88 -11.32 3.38 2.87
N ILE A 89 -11.69 2.21 2.36
CA ILE A 89 -11.56 1.81 0.97
C ILE A 89 -12.87 1.18 0.47
N ASP A 90 -13.13 1.23 -0.83
CA ASP A 90 -14.29 0.57 -1.42
C ASP A 90 -14.02 -0.91 -1.77
N PHE A 91 -15.08 -1.62 -2.16
CA PHE A 91 -15.06 -3.06 -2.42
C PHE A 91 -14.22 -3.42 -3.65
N GLU A 92 -14.16 -2.56 -4.66
CA GLU A 92 -13.36 -2.82 -5.84
C GLU A 92 -11.88 -2.66 -5.53
N LEU A 93 -11.51 -1.60 -4.80
CA LEU A 93 -10.15 -1.39 -4.33
C LEU A 93 -9.68 -2.53 -3.41
N GLU A 94 -10.53 -3.03 -2.50
CA GLU A 94 -10.21 -4.18 -1.63
C GLU A 94 -9.68 -5.38 -2.44
N LYS A 95 -10.40 -5.78 -3.50
CA LYS A 95 -10.00 -6.93 -4.33
C LYS A 95 -8.58 -6.79 -4.86
N TYR A 96 -8.23 -5.59 -5.31
CA TYR A 96 -6.89 -5.32 -5.83
C TYR A 96 -5.83 -5.28 -4.73
N LEU A 97 -6.12 -4.65 -3.59
CA LEU A 97 -5.19 -4.59 -2.46
C LEU A 97 -4.91 -5.99 -1.90
N LEU A 98 -5.91 -6.89 -1.87
CA LEU A 98 -5.69 -8.28 -1.48
C LEU A 98 -4.72 -9.01 -2.42
N VAL A 99 -4.74 -8.72 -3.73
CA VAL A 99 -3.74 -9.26 -4.67
C VAL A 99 -2.35 -8.71 -4.36
N ILE A 100 -2.26 -7.40 -4.10
CA ILE A 100 -1.00 -6.72 -3.80
C ILE A 100 -0.32 -7.33 -2.57
N VAL A 101 -1.08 -7.47 -1.47
CA VAL A 101 -0.62 -8.07 -0.21
C VAL A 101 -0.26 -9.55 -0.41
N LYS A 102 -1.04 -10.33 -1.18
CA LYS A 102 -0.70 -11.73 -1.49
C LYS A 102 0.62 -11.86 -2.26
N LEU A 103 0.90 -10.96 -3.21
CA LEU A 103 2.17 -10.94 -3.94
C LEU A 103 3.34 -10.60 -3.00
N ARG A 104 3.17 -9.61 -2.13
CA ARG A 104 4.15 -9.26 -1.09
C ARG A 104 4.45 -10.45 -0.18
N ASN A 105 3.42 -11.08 0.38
CA ASN A 105 3.58 -12.23 1.28
C ASN A 105 4.29 -13.41 0.59
N ARG A 106 3.94 -13.71 -0.68
CA ARG A 106 4.63 -14.75 -1.46
C ARG A 106 6.10 -14.41 -1.67
N TYR A 107 6.43 -13.15 -1.96
CA TYR A 107 7.82 -12.74 -2.15
C TYR A 107 8.65 -12.90 -0.87
N THR A 108 8.05 -12.63 0.27
CA THR A 108 8.71 -12.75 1.59
C THR A 108 8.79 -14.19 2.07
N HIS A 109 7.82 -15.05 1.80
CA HIS A 109 7.73 -16.38 2.42
C HIS A 109 8.00 -17.56 1.46
N ASP A 110 7.73 -17.42 0.16
CA ASP A 110 7.93 -18.50 -0.83
C ASP A 110 9.33 -18.41 -1.48
N TYR A 111 10.39 -18.53 -0.68
CA TYR A 111 11.77 -18.38 -1.16
C TYR A 111 12.13 -19.34 -2.33
N TYR A 112 11.50 -20.51 -2.37
CA TYR A 112 11.69 -21.53 -3.41
C TYR A 112 11.05 -21.19 -4.77
N LYS A 113 10.20 -20.15 -4.83
CA LYS A 113 9.56 -19.64 -6.06
C LYS A 113 9.89 -18.16 -6.30
N ARG A 114 10.93 -17.64 -5.65
CA ARG A 114 11.20 -16.20 -5.58
C ARG A 114 11.31 -15.55 -6.97
N GLU A 115 12.03 -16.16 -7.90
CA GLU A 115 12.19 -15.63 -9.27
C GLU A 115 10.84 -15.40 -9.97
N ARG A 116 9.95 -16.40 -9.90
CA ARG A 116 8.60 -16.30 -10.48
C ARG A 116 7.76 -15.23 -9.78
N VAL A 117 7.86 -15.10 -8.46
CA VAL A 117 7.12 -14.07 -7.71
C VAL A 117 7.67 -12.67 -8.02
N GLU A 118 8.98 -12.54 -8.22
CA GLU A 118 9.61 -11.29 -8.66
C GLU A 118 9.11 -10.88 -10.05
N GLU A 119 8.94 -11.82 -10.97
CA GLU A 119 8.31 -11.57 -12.27
C GLU A 119 6.83 -11.18 -12.16
N ASP A 120 6.07 -11.85 -11.30
CA ASP A 120 4.67 -11.51 -11.05
C ASP A 120 4.53 -10.08 -10.49
N ILE A 121 5.35 -9.70 -9.50
CA ILE A 121 5.39 -8.34 -8.93
C ILE A 121 5.81 -7.34 -9.99
N PHE A 122 6.88 -7.64 -10.72
CA PHE A 122 7.39 -6.75 -11.74
C PHE A 122 6.34 -6.51 -12.84
N SER A 123 5.70 -7.58 -13.34
CA SER A 123 4.60 -7.46 -14.29
C SER A 123 3.40 -6.72 -13.70
N PHE A 124 3.12 -6.85 -12.40
CA PHE A 124 2.06 -6.09 -11.75
C PHE A 124 2.37 -4.59 -11.79
N CYS A 125 3.59 -4.18 -11.43
CA CYS A 125 3.98 -2.77 -11.42
C CYS A 125 3.76 -2.10 -12.78
N PHE A 126 4.08 -2.78 -13.89
CA PHE A 126 3.88 -2.22 -15.23
C PHE A 126 2.43 -2.29 -15.73
N LYS A 127 1.68 -3.35 -15.41
CA LYS A 127 0.31 -3.54 -15.95
C LYS A 127 -0.79 -2.93 -15.09
N LYS A 128 -0.53 -2.71 -13.80
CA LYS A 128 -1.55 -2.40 -12.79
C LYS A 128 -1.16 -1.24 -11.88
N MET A 129 -0.20 -0.40 -12.28
CA MET A 129 0.23 0.80 -11.55
C MET A 129 -0.94 1.70 -11.12
N ASP A 130 -1.95 1.86 -11.97
CA ASP A 130 -3.08 2.74 -11.70
C ASP A 130 -3.89 2.30 -10.48
N THR A 131 -3.81 1.03 -10.09
CA THR A 131 -4.37 0.53 -8.82
C THR A 131 -3.74 1.23 -7.61
N LEU A 132 -2.41 1.41 -7.63
CA LEU A 132 -1.67 2.04 -6.53
C LEU A 132 -1.94 3.55 -6.47
N LYS A 133 -2.13 4.18 -7.64
CA LYS A 133 -2.58 5.57 -7.74
C LYS A 133 -4.00 5.73 -7.20
N LEU A 134 -4.91 4.81 -7.55
CA LEU A 134 -6.30 4.83 -7.10
C LEU A 134 -6.39 4.71 -5.57
N PHE A 135 -5.55 3.86 -4.96
CA PHE A 135 -5.43 3.79 -3.50
C PHE A 135 -5.09 5.16 -2.89
N LEU A 136 -4.06 5.85 -3.40
CA LEU A 136 -3.71 7.18 -2.90
C LEU A 136 -4.81 8.21 -3.13
N GLN A 137 -5.53 8.13 -4.25
CA GLN A 137 -6.63 9.04 -4.51
C GLN A 137 -7.77 8.86 -3.49
N ILE A 138 -8.27 7.64 -3.35
CA ILE A 138 -9.39 7.33 -2.44
C ILE A 138 -9.02 7.65 -1.00
N THR A 139 -7.83 7.25 -0.56
CA THR A 139 -7.41 7.50 0.83
C THR A 139 -7.15 8.98 1.10
N ASN A 140 -6.66 9.76 0.14
CA ASN A 140 -6.55 11.22 0.28
C ASN A 140 -7.91 11.89 0.46
N GLU A 141 -8.91 11.48 -0.32
CA GLU A 141 -10.29 11.97 -0.17
C GLU A 141 -10.83 11.65 1.22
N LYS A 142 -10.63 10.41 1.72
CA LYS A 142 -11.05 10.03 3.08
C LYS A 142 -10.32 10.79 4.17
N ILE A 143 -9.00 10.90 4.08
CA ILE A 143 -8.21 11.66 5.03
C ILE A 143 -8.74 13.10 5.12
N LYS A 144 -8.98 13.77 3.98
CA LYS A 144 -9.50 15.14 3.94
C LYS A 144 -10.91 15.27 4.52
N MET A 145 -11.82 14.35 4.23
CA MET A 145 -13.18 14.38 4.80
C MET A 145 -13.14 14.29 6.33
N ASP A 146 -12.25 13.46 6.88
CA ASP A 146 -12.05 13.37 8.33
C ASP A 146 -11.34 14.62 8.90
N TYR A 147 -10.82 15.55 8.07
CA TYR A 147 -10.26 16.85 8.48
C TYR A 147 -11.29 17.96 8.69
N GLU A 148 -12.50 17.82 8.15
CA GLU A 148 -13.55 18.86 8.20
C GLU A 148 -14.59 18.64 9.31
N LEU A 149 -14.43 17.58 10.12
CA LEU A 149 -15.22 17.23 11.32
C LEU A 149 -14.39 17.38 12.61
#